data_AF-A0AAD8NVN6-F1
#
_entry.id   AF-A0AAD8NVN6-F1
#
_cell.length_a   1.000
_cell.length_b   1.000
_cell.length_c   1.000
_cell.angle_alpha   90.00
_cell.angle_beta   90.00
_cell.angle_gamma   90.00
#
_symmetry.space_group_name_H-M   'P 1'
#
loop_
_entity.id
_entity.type
_entity.pdbx_description
1 polymer ?
#
loop_
_entity_poly.entity_id
_entity_poly.type
_entity_poly.pdbx_seq_one_letter_code
_entity_poly.pdbx_strand_id
1 'polypeptide(L)'
;MSSVCSKSNLNFRRKLADFQPLLNDHEQDDEESQQQQQIVVEKNCSRRIASLDVFRGLSIFLMVVVDYAGSSLPVIAHAPWNGLHLADFVMPMFLFAAGVSLAIVYKKVQNRYEATWKAIVRAAKLFLLGVFLQGGYLHGITSLTYGVDVETIRLFGILQRIAIGYIVAAMCEIWLPRQTVRKDAFLRNYIWHWCAVFFLCAIYIGLTYGLYVSDWQFKDLYSFSSLVSEYGTTTHSVKCSVRGDLGPACNAAGMIDRFVLGIDHLYQKPVYRNLKECNMPKGGQLPEASPSWCYAPFEPEGILSSLTASVACVIGLQYGHILTELQGHKDRLCNWSFLSVLFLVLGSLLALLGIPLNKSLYTISYMLVTSAAAGITFCILYLLVDVYGWRRLAFGLEWMGKHSLSIFILVTSNLIVIAVQGFYWKAPHNNIIYWIVSHVVKK
;
A
#
# COMPACT_ATOMS: atom_id res chain seq x y z
N MET A 1 -23.58 -8.12 17.59
CA MET A 1 -23.77 -9.56 17.90
C MET A 1 -22.70 -10.38 17.20
N SER A 2 -21.56 -10.61 17.86
CA SER A 2 -20.54 -11.59 17.46
C SER A 2 -19.63 -11.85 18.66
N SER A 3 -20.15 -12.58 19.65
CA SER A 3 -19.38 -13.07 20.80
C SER A 3 -19.95 -14.39 21.31
N VAL A 4 -20.01 -15.42 20.48
CA VAL A 4 -20.25 -16.79 20.97
C VAL A 4 -19.41 -17.75 20.16
N CYS A 5 -18.15 -17.88 20.55
CA CYS A 5 -17.41 -19.12 20.35
C CYS A 5 -16.54 -19.34 21.59
N SER A 6 -17.22 -19.51 22.73
CA SER A 6 -16.62 -19.96 23.96
C SER A 6 -17.70 -20.70 24.75
N LYS A 7 -17.43 -21.97 25.04
CA LYS A 7 -18.15 -22.85 25.98
C LYS A 7 -19.58 -23.27 25.61
N SER A 8 -19.74 -24.34 24.80
CA SER A 8 -20.99 -25.13 24.83
C SER A 8 -20.93 -26.56 24.26
N ASN A 9 -19.76 -27.19 24.08
CA ASN A 9 -19.70 -28.51 23.41
C ASN A 9 -19.06 -29.65 24.23
N LEU A 10 -19.13 -29.57 25.57
CA LEU A 10 -18.77 -30.72 26.44
C LEU A 10 -19.98 -31.40 27.12
N ASN A 11 -21.18 -30.81 27.09
CA ASN A 11 -22.34 -31.34 27.83
C ASN A 11 -23.42 -32.01 26.97
N PHE A 12 -23.30 -32.04 25.64
CA PHE A 12 -24.29 -32.67 24.76
C PHE A 12 -24.01 -34.16 24.48
N ARG A 13 -22.77 -34.64 24.71
CA ARG A 13 -22.37 -36.04 24.46
C ARG A 13 -22.82 -37.07 25.52
N ARG A 14 -23.52 -36.66 26.59
CA ARG A 14 -23.86 -37.57 27.72
C ARG A 14 -25.32 -38.03 27.78
N LYS A 15 -26.18 -37.67 26.82
CA LYS A 15 -27.64 -37.92 26.93
C LYS A 15 -28.28 -38.70 25.77
N LEU A 16 -27.49 -39.32 24.89
CA LEU A 16 -27.99 -40.05 23.72
C LEU A 16 -27.52 -41.52 23.68
N ALA A 17 -27.17 -42.09 24.83
CA ALA A 17 -26.65 -43.45 24.94
C ALA A 17 -27.60 -44.45 25.65
N ASP A 18 -28.87 -44.09 25.84
CA ASP A 18 -29.88 -44.99 26.43
C ASP A 18 -31.19 -44.88 25.63
N PHE A 19 -31.32 -45.67 24.55
CA PHE A 19 -32.56 -46.32 24.11
C PHE A 19 -32.20 -47.28 22.95
N GLN A 20 -32.57 -48.55 23.14
CA GLN A 20 -32.12 -49.74 22.42
C GLN A 20 -33.07 -50.06 21.22
N PRO A 21 -32.99 -51.23 20.55
CA PRO A 21 -32.22 -51.60 19.36
C PRO A 21 -33.12 -51.96 18.13
N LEU A 22 -32.48 -52.47 17.06
CA LEU A 22 -33.03 -53.28 15.95
C LEU A 22 -33.91 -52.57 14.90
N LEU A 23 -33.29 -52.04 13.84
CA LEU A 23 -33.65 -52.27 12.43
C LEU A 23 -32.73 -51.46 11.50
N ASN A 24 -32.32 -52.11 10.41
CA ASN A 24 -31.72 -51.57 9.17
C ASN A 24 -30.19 -51.40 9.11
N ASP A 25 -29.52 -52.48 8.70
CA ASP A 25 -28.16 -52.54 8.14
C ASP A 25 -28.00 -51.78 6.79
N HIS A 26 -28.84 -50.78 6.51
CA HIS A 26 -28.77 -49.97 5.28
C HIS A 26 -28.57 -48.46 5.53
N GLU A 27 -28.62 -47.97 6.78
CA GLU A 27 -28.33 -46.56 7.12
C GLU A 27 -26.86 -46.33 7.55
N GLN A 28 -26.08 -47.39 7.73
CA GLN A 28 -24.73 -47.30 8.29
C GLN A 28 -23.68 -46.78 7.28
N ASP A 29 -23.90 -47.00 5.98
CA ASP A 29 -23.05 -46.45 4.92
C ASP A 29 -23.29 -44.94 4.69
N ASP A 30 -24.49 -44.44 4.98
CA ASP A 30 -24.83 -43.02 4.84
C ASP A 30 -24.33 -42.20 6.05
N GLU A 31 -24.29 -42.77 7.26
CA GLU A 31 -23.73 -42.10 8.44
C GLU A 31 -22.19 -42.03 8.42
N GLU A 32 -21.49 -43.07 7.92
CA GLU A 32 -20.03 -43.00 7.71
C GLU A 32 -19.69 -41.98 6.61
N SER A 33 -20.46 -41.92 5.53
CA SER A 33 -20.32 -40.91 4.47
C SER A 33 -20.53 -39.49 5.01
N GLN A 34 -21.53 -39.28 5.87
CA GLN A 34 -21.81 -37.99 6.49
C GLN A 34 -20.81 -37.61 7.59
N GLN A 35 -20.26 -38.56 8.36
CA GLN A 35 -19.18 -38.31 9.31
C GLN A 35 -17.84 -38.03 8.61
N GLN A 36 -17.49 -38.76 7.54
CA GLN A 36 -16.32 -38.45 6.71
C GLN A 36 -16.48 -37.07 6.07
N GLN A 37 -17.68 -36.71 5.64
CA GLN A 37 -17.97 -35.42 5.01
C GLN A 37 -18.06 -34.27 6.04
N GLN A 38 -18.50 -34.50 7.29
CA GLN A 38 -18.40 -33.52 8.37
C GLN A 38 -16.95 -33.33 8.87
N ILE A 39 -16.13 -34.38 8.89
CA ILE A 39 -14.69 -34.29 9.21
C ILE A 39 -13.92 -33.57 8.10
N VAL A 40 -14.33 -33.70 6.83
CA VAL A 40 -13.75 -32.96 5.70
C VAL A 40 -14.31 -31.52 5.60
N VAL A 41 -15.48 -31.25 6.20
CA VAL A 41 -16.12 -29.91 6.29
C VAL A 41 -15.76 -29.18 7.60
N GLU A 42 -14.78 -29.65 8.37
CA GLU A 42 -13.90 -28.73 9.11
C GLU A 42 -13.04 -27.97 8.09
N LYS A 43 -13.72 -27.04 7.41
CA LYS A 43 -13.13 -26.04 6.54
C LYS A 43 -12.06 -25.36 7.36
N ASN A 44 -10.80 -25.75 7.11
CA ASN A 44 -9.59 -25.23 7.73
C ASN A 44 -9.73 -23.71 7.80
N CYS A 45 -10.23 -23.19 8.92
CA CYS A 45 -10.50 -21.78 9.06
C CYS A 45 -9.11 -21.22 9.27
N SER A 46 -8.48 -20.80 8.17
CA SER A 46 -7.13 -20.24 8.17
C SER A 46 -7.09 -19.20 9.27
N ARG A 47 -6.46 -19.54 10.40
CA ARG A 47 -6.54 -18.73 11.60
C ARG A 47 -5.87 -17.41 11.28
N ARG A 48 -6.68 -16.37 11.02
CA ARG A 48 -6.19 -15.03 10.70
C ARG A 48 -5.34 -14.55 11.87
N ILE A 49 -4.22 -13.93 11.52
CA ILE A 49 -3.27 -13.40 12.49
C ILE A 49 -3.73 -12.00 12.87
N ALA A 50 -4.12 -11.81 14.13
CA ALA A 50 -4.75 -10.58 14.59
C ALA A 50 -3.81 -9.38 14.48
N SER A 51 -2.53 -9.54 14.85
CA SER A 51 -1.52 -8.48 14.71
C SER A 51 -1.35 -7.98 13.27
N LEU A 52 -1.48 -8.85 12.27
CA LEU A 52 -1.39 -8.47 10.86
C LEU A 52 -2.61 -7.68 10.37
N ASP A 53 -3.81 -8.05 10.84
CA ASP A 53 -5.02 -7.27 10.59
C ASP A 53 -4.92 -5.90 11.30
N VAL A 54 -4.47 -5.85 12.55
CA VAL A 54 -4.25 -4.58 13.29
C VAL A 54 -3.21 -3.70 12.59
N PHE A 55 -2.11 -4.26 12.10
CA PHE A 55 -1.07 -3.52 11.36
C PHE A 55 -1.64 -2.87 10.10
N ARG A 56 -2.44 -3.60 9.30
CA ARG A 56 -3.15 -3.03 8.15
C ARG A 56 -4.15 -1.95 8.54
N GLY A 57 -4.87 -2.17 9.65
CA GLY A 57 -5.81 -1.21 10.19
C GLY A 57 -5.13 0.09 10.61
N LEU A 58 -3.96 0.00 11.24
CA LEU A 58 -3.13 1.14 11.57
C LEU A 58 -2.70 1.90 10.30
N SER A 59 -2.28 1.20 9.25
CA SER A 59 -1.94 1.83 7.97
C SER A 59 -3.11 2.59 7.35
N ILE A 60 -4.32 1.99 7.34
CA ILE A 60 -5.55 2.65 6.86
C ILE A 60 -5.92 3.84 7.74
N PHE A 61 -5.82 3.70 9.05
CA PHE A 61 -6.08 4.79 9.99
C PHE A 61 -5.14 5.98 9.74
N LEU A 62 -3.84 5.72 9.61
CA LEU A 62 -2.85 6.76 9.30
C LEU A 62 -3.12 7.42 7.95
N MET A 63 -3.47 6.63 6.93
CA MET A 63 -3.87 7.16 5.62
C MET A 63 -5.03 8.15 5.75
N VAL A 64 -6.11 7.77 6.44
CA VAL A 64 -7.27 8.64 6.68
C VAL A 64 -6.87 9.91 7.43
N VAL A 65 -6.08 9.79 8.50
CA VAL A 65 -5.62 10.95 9.27
C VAL A 65 -4.82 11.91 8.39
N VAL A 66 -3.90 11.40 7.59
CA VAL A 66 -3.05 12.22 6.72
C VAL A 66 -3.84 12.87 5.59
N ASP A 67 -4.78 12.15 4.96
CA ASP A 67 -5.58 12.67 3.85
C ASP A 67 -6.47 13.84 4.30
N TYR A 68 -7.06 13.77 5.49
CA TYR A 68 -7.95 14.82 5.99
C TYR A 68 -7.26 15.91 6.82
N ALA A 69 -6.25 15.57 7.62
CA ALA A 69 -5.57 16.53 8.49
C ALA A 69 -4.25 17.08 7.92
N GLY A 70 -3.69 16.46 6.87
CA GLY A 70 -2.40 16.86 6.28
C GLY A 70 -2.40 18.28 5.71
N SER A 71 -3.53 18.74 5.17
CA SER A 71 -3.67 20.12 4.68
C SER A 71 -3.51 21.18 5.78
N SER A 72 -3.87 20.83 7.02
CA SER A 72 -3.85 21.74 8.18
C SER A 72 -2.58 21.59 9.01
N LEU A 73 -1.93 20.43 8.98
CA LEU A 73 -0.74 20.10 9.76
C LEU A 73 0.39 19.64 8.83
N PRO A 74 1.29 20.55 8.40
CA PRO A 74 2.37 20.23 7.46
C PRO A 74 3.32 19.11 7.94
N VAL A 75 3.45 18.92 9.26
CA VAL A 75 4.30 17.87 9.87
C VAL A 75 3.78 16.46 9.58
N ILE A 76 2.48 16.29 9.44
CA ILE A 76 1.87 14.99 9.12
C ILE A 76 1.60 14.82 7.62
N ALA A 77 1.77 15.87 6.81
CA ALA A 77 1.64 15.80 5.35
C ALA A 77 2.89 15.18 4.70
N HIS A 78 2.83 14.90 3.40
CA HIS A 78 3.99 14.40 2.65
C HIS A 78 5.14 15.42 2.62
N ALA A 79 6.38 14.92 2.71
CA ALA A 79 7.55 15.74 2.41
C ALA A 79 7.49 16.21 0.94
N PRO A 80 7.80 17.47 0.61
CA PRO A 80 7.69 17.98 -0.77
C PRO A 80 8.54 17.21 -1.78
N TRP A 81 9.75 16.79 -1.40
CA TRP A 81 10.63 16.01 -2.27
C TRP A 81 11.54 15.07 -1.47
N ASN A 82 12.55 15.64 -0.81
CA ASN A 82 13.44 14.92 0.10
C ASN A 82 12.98 15.13 1.54
N GLY A 83 13.08 14.08 2.35
CA GLY A 83 12.64 14.07 3.74
C GLY A 83 11.71 12.91 4.03
N LEU A 84 11.32 12.81 5.29
CA LEU A 84 10.47 11.73 5.76
C LEU A 84 9.48 12.28 6.80
N HIS A 85 8.21 12.34 6.43
CA HIS A 85 7.11 12.72 7.32
C HIS A 85 6.20 11.52 7.62
N LEU A 86 5.23 11.68 8.53
CA LEU A 86 4.33 10.60 8.95
C LEU A 86 3.57 9.98 7.76
N ALA A 87 3.11 10.81 6.83
CA ALA A 87 2.42 10.39 5.61
C ALA A 87 3.21 9.41 4.75
N ASP A 88 4.54 9.53 4.75
CA ASP A 88 5.39 8.79 3.84
C ASP A 88 5.51 7.31 4.25
N PHE A 89 5.23 6.96 5.51
CA PHE A 89 5.28 5.58 5.97
C PHE A 89 4.06 4.73 5.57
N VAL A 90 2.94 5.36 5.17
CA VAL A 90 1.65 4.67 4.94
C VAL A 90 1.77 3.61 3.84
N MET A 91 2.26 3.98 2.65
CA MET A 91 2.37 3.05 1.52
C MET A 91 3.39 1.92 1.80
N PRO A 92 4.61 2.19 2.30
CA PRO A 92 5.55 1.12 2.67
C PRO A 92 4.95 0.08 3.63
N MET A 93 4.12 0.50 4.60
CA MET A 93 3.42 -0.45 5.47
C MET A 93 2.45 -1.35 4.69
N PHE A 94 1.70 -0.84 3.71
CA PHE A 94 0.83 -1.68 2.87
C PHE A 94 1.61 -2.71 2.05
N LEU A 95 2.72 -2.30 1.43
CA LEU A 95 3.59 -3.20 0.67
C LEU A 95 4.16 -4.30 1.57
N PHE A 96 4.65 -3.91 2.75
CA PHE A 96 5.16 -4.84 3.76
C PHE A 96 4.08 -5.84 4.21
N ALA A 97 2.86 -5.39 4.53
CA ALA A 97 1.75 -6.25 4.93
C ALA A 97 1.27 -7.20 3.81
N ALA A 98 1.34 -6.75 2.54
CA ALA A 98 1.08 -7.59 1.38
C ALA A 98 2.10 -8.74 1.31
N GLY A 99 3.38 -8.43 1.49
CA GLY A 99 4.47 -9.39 1.61
C GLY A 99 4.26 -10.42 2.72
N VAL A 100 4.02 -9.97 3.96
CA VAL A 100 3.80 -10.88 5.11
C VAL A 100 2.65 -11.87 4.83
N SER A 101 1.61 -11.40 4.15
CA SER A 101 0.46 -12.25 3.81
C SER A 101 0.75 -13.27 2.73
N LEU A 102 1.63 -12.96 1.78
CA LEU A 102 2.02 -13.90 0.72
C LEU A 102 2.66 -15.16 1.31
N ALA A 103 3.53 -15.01 2.31
CA ALA A 103 4.17 -16.15 3.00
C ALA A 103 3.14 -17.08 3.66
N ILE A 104 2.04 -16.52 4.17
CA ILE A 104 0.97 -17.31 4.80
C ILE A 104 0.13 -18.01 3.73
N VAL A 105 -0.23 -17.28 2.66
CA VAL A 105 -1.08 -17.79 1.57
C VAL A 105 -0.39 -18.90 0.78
N TYR A 106 0.89 -18.71 0.44
CA TYR A 106 1.66 -19.64 -0.38
C TYR A 106 2.55 -20.59 0.43
N LYS A 107 2.33 -20.72 1.75
CA LYS A 107 3.09 -21.63 2.63
C LYS A 107 3.17 -23.06 2.10
N LYS A 108 2.10 -23.55 1.45
CA LYS A 108 2.03 -24.88 0.84
C LYS A 108 1.48 -24.77 -0.58
N VAL A 109 2.37 -24.59 -1.56
CA VAL A 109 2.01 -24.62 -2.99
C VAL A 109 1.99 -26.06 -3.48
N GLN A 110 0.80 -26.58 -3.82
CA GLN A 110 0.66 -27.90 -4.45
C GLN A 110 0.94 -27.82 -5.96
N ASN A 111 0.26 -26.91 -6.66
CA ASN A 111 0.44 -26.68 -8.10
C ASN A 111 0.91 -25.23 -8.36
N ARG A 112 2.11 -25.09 -8.91
CA ARG A 112 2.75 -23.78 -9.17
C ARG A 112 2.02 -22.97 -10.24
N TYR A 113 1.48 -23.62 -11.27
CA TYR A 113 0.76 -22.94 -12.35
C TYR A 113 -0.56 -22.36 -11.85
N GLU A 114 -1.33 -23.17 -11.11
CA GLU A 114 -2.58 -22.72 -10.51
C GLU A 114 -2.36 -21.59 -9.49
N ALA A 115 -1.31 -21.69 -8.68
CA ALA A 115 -0.92 -20.64 -7.75
C ALA A 115 -0.55 -19.33 -8.46
N THR A 116 0.19 -19.44 -9.57
CA THR A 116 0.61 -18.32 -10.43
C THR A 116 -0.60 -17.65 -11.06
N TRP A 117 -1.51 -18.43 -11.64
CA TRP A 117 -2.74 -17.91 -12.23
C TRP A 117 -3.59 -17.15 -11.21
N LYS A 118 -3.78 -17.71 -10.01
CA LYS A 118 -4.49 -17.01 -8.91
C LYS A 118 -3.78 -15.71 -8.50
N ALA A 119 -2.46 -15.70 -8.47
CA ALA A 119 -1.68 -14.50 -8.16
C ALA A 119 -1.91 -13.40 -9.23
N ILE A 120 -1.81 -13.78 -10.51
CA ILE A 120 -2.00 -12.88 -11.66
C ILE A 120 -3.42 -12.31 -11.66
N VAL A 121 -4.45 -13.15 -11.54
CA VAL A 121 -5.85 -12.69 -11.54
C VAL A 121 -6.12 -11.72 -10.38
N ARG A 122 -5.54 -11.98 -9.19
CA ARG A 122 -5.68 -11.07 -8.05
C ARG A 122 -4.98 -9.73 -8.30
N ALA A 123 -3.75 -9.76 -8.83
CA ALA A 123 -3.00 -8.56 -9.17
C ALA A 123 -3.73 -7.74 -10.25
N ALA A 124 -4.23 -8.40 -11.30
CA ALA A 124 -4.99 -7.77 -12.38
C ALA A 124 -6.27 -7.10 -11.86
N LYS A 125 -7.06 -7.78 -11.01
CA LYS A 125 -8.24 -7.18 -10.38
C LYS A 125 -7.89 -5.93 -9.56
N LEU A 126 -6.80 -5.98 -8.79
CA LEU A 126 -6.35 -4.86 -7.99
C LEU A 126 -5.85 -3.69 -8.86
N PHE A 127 -5.13 -4.00 -9.94
CA PHE A 127 -4.63 -3.02 -10.89
C PHE A 127 -5.78 -2.30 -11.62
N LEU A 128 -6.72 -3.06 -12.18
CA LEU A 128 -7.90 -2.52 -12.87
C LEU A 128 -8.78 -1.68 -11.93
N LEU A 129 -8.96 -2.14 -10.68
CA LEU A 129 -9.63 -1.34 -9.66
C LEU A 129 -8.88 -0.03 -9.39
N GLY A 130 -7.54 -0.05 -9.37
CA GLY A 130 -6.70 1.15 -9.25
C GLY A 130 -6.94 2.16 -10.35
N VAL A 131 -6.90 1.71 -11.61
CA VAL A 131 -7.14 2.56 -12.79
C VAL A 131 -8.56 3.12 -12.75
N PHE A 132 -9.56 2.32 -12.38
CA PHE A 132 -10.94 2.78 -12.25
C PHE A 132 -11.11 3.89 -11.18
N LEU A 133 -10.48 3.74 -10.01
CA LEU A 133 -10.59 4.72 -8.93
C LEU A 133 -9.81 6.02 -9.19
N GLN A 134 -8.64 5.92 -9.83
CA GLN A 134 -7.76 7.07 -10.08
C GLN A 134 -8.02 7.76 -11.41
N GLY A 135 -8.63 7.06 -12.36
CA GLY A 135 -8.95 7.57 -13.69
C GLY A 135 -10.06 8.62 -13.71
N GLY A 136 -10.45 9.17 -12.56
CA GLY A 136 -11.39 10.28 -12.49
C GLY A 136 -12.86 9.90 -12.70
N TYR A 137 -13.21 8.61 -12.77
CA TYR A 137 -14.62 8.19 -12.90
C TYR A 137 -15.49 8.76 -11.78
N LEU A 138 -14.93 8.84 -10.57
CA LEU A 138 -15.51 9.53 -9.43
C LEU A 138 -14.86 10.91 -9.31
N HIS A 139 -15.43 11.88 -10.03
CA HIS A 139 -15.01 13.27 -10.03
C HIS A 139 -15.09 13.90 -8.63
N GLY A 140 -14.28 14.95 -8.40
CA GLY A 140 -14.36 15.75 -7.18
C GLY A 140 -15.74 16.39 -7.02
N ILE A 141 -16.11 16.69 -5.77
CA ILE A 141 -17.41 17.26 -5.36
C ILE A 141 -17.80 18.58 -6.09
N THR A 142 -16.89 19.17 -6.85
CA THR A 142 -17.03 20.48 -7.52
C THR A 142 -17.24 20.41 -9.04
N SER A 143 -17.13 19.25 -9.69
CA SER A 143 -17.29 19.11 -11.15
C SER A 143 -18.49 18.23 -11.50
N LEU A 144 -19.46 18.79 -12.23
CA LEU A 144 -20.69 18.13 -12.67
C LEU A 144 -20.54 17.30 -13.96
N THR A 145 -19.34 17.25 -14.54
CA THR A 145 -19.04 16.45 -15.72
C THR A 145 -18.87 14.98 -15.32
N TYR A 146 -19.76 14.11 -15.80
CA TYR A 146 -19.62 12.66 -15.64
C TYR A 146 -18.88 12.08 -16.85
N GLY A 147 -17.80 11.34 -16.61
CA GLY A 147 -16.99 10.72 -17.67
C GLY A 147 -15.58 10.38 -17.21
N VAL A 148 -14.80 9.74 -18.08
CA VAL A 148 -13.34 9.60 -17.93
C VAL A 148 -12.74 10.07 -19.24
N ASP A 149 -11.89 11.09 -19.17
CA ASP A 149 -11.08 11.45 -20.32
C ASP A 149 -9.98 10.40 -20.47
N VAL A 150 -10.11 9.59 -21.53
CA VAL A 150 -9.19 8.48 -21.81
C VAL A 150 -7.81 9.00 -22.22
N GLU A 151 -7.72 10.21 -22.78
CA GLU A 151 -6.46 10.82 -23.21
C GLU A 151 -5.63 11.35 -22.02
N THR A 152 -6.26 11.66 -20.89
CA THR A 152 -5.61 12.21 -19.70
C THR A 152 -5.74 11.32 -18.45
N ILE A 153 -6.19 10.06 -18.64
CA ILE A 153 -6.39 9.13 -17.53
C ILE A 153 -5.05 8.82 -16.82
N ARG A 154 -5.03 8.92 -15.49
CA ARG A 154 -3.87 8.51 -14.69
C ARG A 154 -3.74 6.99 -14.65
N LEU A 155 -2.67 6.44 -15.21
CA LEU A 155 -2.47 4.99 -15.33
C LEU A 155 -1.86 4.35 -14.07
N PHE A 156 -0.91 5.03 -13.42
CA PHE A 156 -0.17 4.52 -12.27
C PHE A 156 -0.58 5.21 -10.97
N GLY A 157 -0.63 4.42 -9.89
CA GLY A 157 -0.92 4.91 -8.55
C GLY A 157 -0.77 3.82 -7.49
N ILE A 158 -1.31 4.08 -6.30
CA ILE A 158 -1.02 3.29 -5.09
C ILE A 158 -1.41 1.81 -5.25
N LEU A 159 -2.61 1.54 -5.78
CA LEU A 159 -3.10 0.16 -5.95
C LEU A 159 -2.30 -0.61 -7.02
N GLN A 160 -1.92 0.06 -8.10
CA GLN A 160 -1.11 -0.49 -9.18
C GLN A 160 0.28 -0.85 -8.66
N ARG A 161 0.90 0.03 -7.88
CA ARG A 161 2.17 -0.26 -7.21
C ARG A 161 2.09 -1.46 -6.27
N ILE A 162 1.03 -1.53 -5.45
CA ILE A 162 0.79 -2.70 -4.58
C ILE A 162 0.60 -3.96 -5.42
N ALA A 163 -0.11 -3.90 -6.55
CA ALA A 163 -0.30 -5.03 -7.45
C ALA A 163 1.03 -5.52 -8.07
N ILE A 164 1.90 -4.60 -8.51
CA ILE A 164 3.23 -4.92 -9.03
C ILE A 164 4.11 -5.55 -7.95
N GLY A 165 4.17 -4.93 -6.76
CA GLY A 165 4.94 -5.50 -5.65
C GLY A 165 4.41 -6.85 -5.19
N TYR A 166 3.09 -7.05 -5.19
CA TYR A 166 2.45 -8.32 -4.88
C TYR A 166 2.82 -9.41 -5.88
N ILE A 167 2.74 -9.14 -7.19
CA ILE A 167 3.01 -10.17 -8.20
C ILE A 167 4.49 -10.54 -8.22
N VAL A 168 5.41 -9.57 -8.09
CA VAL A 168 6.85 -9.84 -8.02
C VAL A 168 7.16 -10.72 -6.81
N ALA A 169 6.67 -10.35 -5.62
CA ALA A 169 6.90 -11.15 -4.41
C ALA A 169 6.23 -12.54 -4.49
N ALA A 170 5.04 -12.65 -5.10
CA ALA A 170 4.38 -13.93 -5.31
C ALA A 170 5.17 -14.83 -6.27
N MET A 171 5.73 -14.27 -7.35
CA MET A 171 6.56 -15.03 -8.29
C MET A 171 7.85 -15.49 -7.63
N CYS A 172 8.50 -14.63 -6.83
CA CYS A 172 9.64 -15.02 -6.01
C CYS A 172 9.29 -16.20 -5.10
N GLU A 173 8.12 -16.16 -4.43
CA GLU A 173 7.72 -17.23 -3.51
C GLU A 173 7.37 -18.55 -4.19
N ILE A 174 6.72 -18.52 -5.35
CA ILE A 174 6.24 -19.73 -6.05
C ILE A 174 7.39 -20.43 -6.79
N TRP A 175 8.32 -19.66 -7.37
CA TRP A 175 9.30 -20.19 -8.32
C TRP A 175 10.71 -20.33 -7.74
N LEU A 176 11.12 -19.49 -6.79
CA LEU A 176 12.48 -19.58 -6.26
C LEU A 176 12.62 -20.78 -5.31
N PRO A 177 13.68 -21.59 -5.48
CA PRO A 177 13.85 -22.77 -4.65
C PRO A 177 14.23 -22.38 -3.23
N ARG A 178 13.61 -23.04 -2.26
CA ARG A 178 13.98 -22.94 -0.85
C ARG A 178 15.10 -23.93 -0.57
N GLN A 179 16.25 -23.45 -0.09
CA GLN A 179 17.32 -24.32 0.36
C GLN A 179 16.98 -24.83 1.77
N THR A 180 16.60 -26.10 1.90
CA THR A 180 16.25 -26.73 3.18
C THR A 180 17.49 -27.35 3.82
N VAL A 181 18.51 -26.54 4.14
CA VAL A 181 19.82 -27.08 4.59
C VAL A 181 19.91 -27.16 6.12
N ARG A 182 19.27 -26.26 6.88
CA ARG A 182 19.16 -26.35 8.36
C ARG A 182 18.16 -25.35 8.95
N LYS A 183 17.56 -25.64 10.12
CA LYS A 183 16.61 -24.73 10.81
C LYS A 183 17.26 -23.43 11.31
N ASP A 184 18.58 -23.44 11.56
CA ASP A 184 19.26 -22.35 12.27
C ASP A 184 19.80 -21.24 11.35
N ALA A 185 19.77 -21.43 10.02
CA ALA A 185 20.34 -20.48 9.05
C ALA A 185 19.25 -19.86 8.16
N PHE A 186 18.31 -19.12 8.78
CA PHE A 186 17.17 -18.48 8.09
C PHE A 186 17.61 -17.70 6.83
N LEU A 187 18.64 -16.85 6.94
CA LEU A 187 19.16 -16.07 5.80
C LEU A 187 19.67 -16.94 4.65
N ARG A 188 20.24 -18.12 4.95
CA ARG A 188 20.79 -19.04 3.94
C ARG A 188 19.68 -19.79 3.19
N ASN A 189 18.58 -20.10 3.87
CA ASN A 189 17.46 -20.82 3.26
C ASN A 189 16.74 -19.99 2.18
N TYR A 190 16.86 -18.66 2.25
CA TYR A 190 16.22 -17.68 1.36
C TYR A 190 17.20 -16.89 0.47
N ILE A 191 18.37 -17.48 0.19
CA ILE A 191 19.43 -16.81 -0.58
C ILE A 191 18.93 -16.32 -1.95
N TRP A 192 18.07 -17.08 -2.62
CA TRP A 192 17.53 -16.71 -3.94
C TRP A 192 16.60 -15.50 -3.88
N HIS A 193 15.80 -15.36 -2.82
CA HIS A 193 14.99 -14.16 -2.61
C HIS A 193 15.87 -12.93 -2.40
N TRP A 194 16.96 -13.05 -1.64
CA TRP A 194 17.94 -11.98 -1.47
C TRP A 194 18.67 -11.65 -2.77
N CYS A 195 19.04 -12.65 -3.57
CA CYS A 195 19.60 -12.43 -4.91
C CYS A 195 18.63 -11.64 -5.81
N ALA A 196 17.33 -11.98 -5.78
CA ALA A 196 16.32 -11.22 -6.52
C ALA A 196 16.19 -9.78 -6.01
N VAL A 197 16.26 -9.56 -4.70
CA VAL A 197 16.29 -8.21 -4.09
C VAL A 197 17.49 -7.41 -4.57
N PHE A 198 18.71 -7.97 -4.50
CA PHE A 198 19.91 -7.28 -4.96
C PHE A 198 19.86 -7.01 -6.47
N PHE A 199 19.34 -7.93 -7.26
CA PHE A 199 19.16 -7.76 -8.70
C PHE A 199 18.21 -6.60 -9.03
N LEU A 200 17.04 -6.53 -8.38
CA LEU A 200 16.09 -5.42 -8.56
C LEU A 200 16.69 -4.08 -8.12
N CYS A 201 17.42 -4.06 -7.01
CA CYS A 201 18.13 -2.85 -6.55
C CYS A 201 19.23 -2.43 -7.53
N ALA A 202 19.99 -3.37 -8.09
CA ALA A 202 21.04 -3.08 -9.06
C ALA A 202 20.47 -2.49 -10.35
N ILE A 203 19.35 -3.03 -10.85
CA ILE A 203 18.62 -2.45 -11.99
C ILE A 203 18.18 -1.02 -11.66
N TYR A 204 17.58 -0.81 -10.50
CA TYR A 204 17.13 0.52 -10.08
C TYR A 204 18.28 1.53 -10.04
N ILE A 205 19.41 1.20 -9.40
CA ILE A 205 20.59 2.08 -9.33
C ILE A 205 21.15 2.32 -10.73
N GLY A 206 21.31 1.27 -11.53
CA GLY A 206 21.83 1.35 -12.90
C GLY A 206 21.00 2.27 -13.79
N LEU A 207 19.68 2.21 -13.69
CA LEU A 207 18.78 3.10 -14.45
C LEU A 207 18.76 4.52 -13.88
N THR A 208 18.69 4.67 -12.55
CA THR A 208 18.59 5.99 -11.89
C THR A 208 19.83 6.85 -12.15
N TYR A 209 21.03 6.26 -12.03
CA TYR A 209 22.29 6.99 -12.18
C TYR A 209 22.91 6.86 -13.57
N GLY A 210 22.60 5.79 -14.31
CA GLY A 210 23.21 5.51 -15.61
C GLY A 210 22.52 6.19 -16.79
N LEU A 211 21.21 6.47 -16.74
CA LEU A 211 20.49 7.07 -17.87
C LEU A 211 20.78 8.56 -18.03
N TYR A 212 20.87 8.99 -19.29
CA TYR A 212 20.99 10.40 -19.67
C TYR A 212 19.62 11.02 -19.88
N VAL A 213 19.36 12.12 -19.16
CA VAL A 213 18.10 12.85 -19.25
C VAL A 213 18.30 14.07 -20.13
N SER A 214 17.71 14.04 -21.32
CA SER A 214 17.67 15.16 -22.25
C SER A 214 16.70 16.24 -21.78
N ASP A 215 16.85 17.43 -22.36
CA ASP A 215 15.88 18.51 -22.21
C ASP A 215 14.52 18.05 -22.73
N TRP A 216 13.45 18.55 -22.12
CA TRP A 216 12.08 18.15 -22.44
C TRP A 216 11.11 19.31 -22.30
N GLN A 217 9.94 19.17 -22.91
CA GLN A 217 8.91 20.21 -22.97
C GLN A 217 7.54 19.63 -22.62
N PHE A 218 6.67 20.46 -22.07
CA PHE A 218 5.28 20.12 -21.80
C PHE A 218 4.37 21.33 -22.02
N LYS A 219 3.07 21.06 -22.21
CA LYS A 219 2.04 22.08 -22.41
C LYS A 219 1.21 22.20 -21.14
N ASP A 220 0.95 23.43 -20.71
CA ASP A 220 -0.01 23.72 -19.65
C ASP A 220 -1.23 24.43 -20.25
N LEU A 221 -2.43 24.07 -19.76
CA LEU A 221 -3.69 24.68 -20.17
C LEU A 221 -4.14 25.66 -19.08
N TYR A 222 -4.21 26.94 -19.40
CA TYR A 222 -4.76 27.96 -18.51
C TYR A 222 -5.98 28.64 -19.13
N SER A 223 -6.94 29.03 -18.28
CA SER A 223 -8.08 29.84 -18.71
C SER A 223 -7.69 31.31 -18.73
N PHE A 224 -7.72 31.95 -19.91
CA PHE A 224 -7.65 33.41 -19.99
C PHE A 224 -9.00 34.04 -19.57
N SER A 225 -8.94 35.29 -19.11
CA SER A 225 -10.01 36.02 -18.42
C SER A 225 -11.41 36.05 -19.08
N SER A 226 -12.41 36.35 -18.25
CA SER A 226 -13.88 36.23 -18.34
C SER A 226 -14.63 36.96 -19.47
N LEU A 227 -14.00 37.36 -20.57
CA LEU A 227 -14.70 38.02 -21.70
C LEU A 227 -14.58 37.27 -23.03
N VAL A 228 -13.61 36.36 -23.16
CA VAL A 228 -13.48 35.45 -24.30
C VAL A 228 -12.96 34.12 -23.76
N SER A 229 -13.76 33.07 -23.83
CA SER A 229 -13.36 31.72 -23.38
C SER A 229 -12.45 31.08 -24.42
N GLU A 230 -11.24 31.64 -24.60
CA GLU A 230 -10.19 31.06 -25.43
C GLU A 230 -9.19 30.32 -24.53
N TYR A 231 -9.03 29.02 -24.76
CA TYR A 231 -8.04 28.21 -24.05
C TYR A 231 -6.65 28.48 -24.64
N GLY A 232 -5.80 29.15 -23.89
CA GLY A 232 -4.39 29.33 -24.25
C GLY A 232 -3.57 28.11 -23.87
N THR A 233 -2.60 27.73 -24.73
CA THR A 233 -1.60 26.70 -24.39
C THR A 233 -0.22 27.34 -24.27
N THR A 234 0.39 27.28 -23.08
CA THR A 234 1.78 27.69 -22.88
C THR A 234 2.68 26.47 -22.91
N THR A 235 3.69 26.50 -23.79
CA THR A 235 4.73 25.45 -23.82
C THR A 235 5.86 25.84 -22.89
N HIS A 236 6.08 25.04 -21.86
CA HIS A 236 7.19 25.20 -20.93
C HIS A 236 8.33 24.25 -21.32
N SER A 237 9.57 24.76 -21.27
CA SER A 237 10.78 23.96 -21.52
C SER A 237 11.59 23.79 -20.24
N VAL A 238 12.12 22.59 -20.05
CA VAL A 238 12.95 22.21 -18.90
C VAL A 238 14.31 21.75 -19.42
N LYS A 239 15.36 22.47 -19.00
CA LYS A 239 16.75 22.14 -19.34
C LYS A 239 17.32 21.19 -18.30
N CYS A 240 17.81 20.05 -18.75
CA CYS A 240 18.34 18.98 -17.91
C CYS A 240 19.77 18.64 -18.32
N SER A 241 19.93 17.95 -19.45
CA SER A 241 21.24 17.55 -20.00
C SER A 241 22.22 16.96 -18.97
N VAL A 242 21.71 16.09 -18.07
CA VAL A 242 22.44 15.52 -16.92
C VAL A 242 22.25 14.01 -16.79
N ARG A 243 23.13 13.37 -16.01
CA ARG A 243 23.00 11.97 -15.54
C ARG A 243 22.96 11.95 -14.02
N GLY A 244 22.19 11.03 -13.45
CA GLY A 244 22.15 10.79 -12.00
C GLY A 244 21.62 11.94 -11.16
N ASP A 245 20.89 12.88 -11.76
CA ASP A 245 20.17 13.88 -11.00
C ASP A 245 18.97 13.25 -10.27
N LEU A 246 18.80 13.60 -8.99
CA LEU A 246 17.69 13.17 -8.15
C LEU A 246 16.71 14.32 -7.88
N GLY A 247 16.87 15.45 -8.56
CA GLY A 247 15.95 16.59 -8.51
C GLY A 247 14.59 16.29 -9.15
N PRO A 248 13.55 17.09 -8.87
CA PRO A 248 12.20 16.86 -9.40
C PRO A 248 12.08 16.98 -10.91
N ALA A 249 12.92 17.79 -11.55
CA ALA A 249 12.82 18.12 -12.97
C ALA A 249 13.50 17.09 -13.89
N CYS A 250 14.70 16.64 -13.50
CA CYS A 250 15.67 16.01 -14.41
C CYS A 250 16.10 14.60 -13.98
N ASN A 251 15.31 13.96 -13.13
CA ASN A 251 15.58 12.58 -12.73
C ASN A 251 15.18 11.55 -13.80
N ALA A 252 15.88 10.41 -13.79
CA ALA A 252 15.66 9.32 -14.74
C ALA A 252 14.29 8.63 -14.55
N ALA A 253 13.74 8.59 -13.34
CA ALA A 253 12.43 7.99 -13.08
C ALA A 253 11.33 8.72 -13.88
N GLY A 254 11.26 10.04 -13.74
CA GLY A 254 10.33 10.89 -14.47
C GLY A 254 10.57 10.86 -15.97
N MET A 255 11.81 10.70 -16.45
CA MET A 255 12.08 10.50 -17.87
C MET A 255 11.44 9.20 -18.39
N ILE A 256 11.64 8.08 -17.69
CA ILE A 256 11.05 6.78 -18.06
C ILE A 256 9.53 6.88 -18.07
N ASP A 257 8.95 7.46 -17.03
CA ASP A 257 7.49 7.58 -16.93
C ASP A 257 6.93 8.47 -18.05
N ARG A 258 7.57 9.61 -18.37
CA ARG A 258 7.18 10.46 -19.51
C ARG A 258 7.26 9.73 -20.85
N PHE A 259 8.29 8.90 -21.04
CA PHE A 259 8.50 8.18 -22.30
C PHE A 259 7.55 7.00 -22.47
N VAL A 260 7.31 6.23 -21.40
CA VAL A 260 6.51 4.99 -21.47
C VAL A 260 5.02 5.27 -21.29
N LEU A 261 4.66 6.14 -20.34
CA LEU A 261 3.26 6.44 -20.03
C LEU A 261 2.72 7.60 -20.87
N GLY A 262 3.57 8.52 -21.32
CA GLY A 262 3.15 9.80 -21.90
C GLY A 262 2.87 10.85 -20.83
N ILE A 263 3.08 12.13 -21.18
CA ILE A 263 3.00 13.26 -20.24
C ILE A 263 1.56 13.45 -19.71
N ASP A 264 0.57 13.21 -20.55
CA ASP A 264 -0.84 13.44 -20.24
C ASP A 264 -1.41 12.46 -19.20
N HIS A 265 -0.80 11.27 -19.11
CA HIS A 265 -1.18 10.21 -18.18
C HIS A 265 -0.47 10.28 -16.82
N LEU A 266 0.39 11.28 -16.60
CA LEU A 266 1.10 11.50 -15.34
C LEU A 266 0.25 12.25 -14.33
N TYR A 267 0.59 12.11 -13.04
CA TYR A 267 -0.09 12.84 -12.00
C TYR A 267 0.13 14.36 -12.10
N GLN A 268 -0.99 15.07 -12.29
CA GLN A 268 -1.02 16.50 -12.59
C GLN A 268 -0.83 17.42 -11.37
N LYS A 269 -0.72 16.91 -10.15
CA LYS A 269 -0.57 17.73 -8.92
C LYS A 269 0.50 17.18 -7.97
N PRO A 270 1.76 17.06 -8.41
CA PRO A 270 2.82 16.48 -7.59
C PRO A 270 3.12 17.31 -6.33
N VAL A 271 3.55 16.62 -5.27
CA VAL A 271 3.77 17.22 -3.93
C VAL A 271 4.92 18.25 -3.94
N TYR A 272 5.89 18.11 -4.86
CA TYR A 272 7.00 19.06 -4.96
C TYR A 272 6.58 20.48 -5.33
N ARG A 273 5.34 20.70 -5.77
CA ARG A 273 4.78 22.05 -5.94
C ARG A 273 4.77 22.85 -4.64
N ASN A 274 4.83 22.16 -3.49
CA ASN A 274 4.95 22.77 -2.17
C ASN A 274 6.41 23.09 -1.79
N LEU A 275 7.39 22.85 -2.68
CA LEU A 275 8.76 23.32 -2.47
C LEU A 275 8.78 24.84 -2.40
N LYS A 276 9.73 25.37 -1.61
CA LYS A 276 9.92 26.81 -1.45
C LYS A 276 10.22 27.50 -2.78
N GLU A 277 10.89 26.81 -3.72
CA GLU A 277 11.19 27.34 -5.06
C GLU A 277 9.92 27.52 -5.91
N CYS A 278 8.87 26.73 -5.66
CA CYS A 278 7.62 26.77 -6.40
C CYS A 278 6.53 27.65 -5.76
N ASN A 279 6.89 28.41 -4.71
CA ASN A 279 6.06 29.28 -3.85
C ASN A 279 4.60 29.52 -4.33
N MET A 280 3.76 28.50 -4.18
CA MET A 280 2.36 28.52 -4.62
C MET A 280 1.49 29.31 -3.64
N PRO A 281 0.94 30.48 -4.00
CA PRO A 281 -0.12 31.10 -3.19
C PRO A 281 -1.38 30.23 -3.22
N LYS A 282 -2.18 30.27 -2.14
CA LYS A 282 -3.44 29.50 -1.99
C LYS A 282 -4.52 29.79 -3.06
N GLY A 283 -4.24 30.65 -4.03
CA GLY A 283 -5.09 31.02 -5.17
C GLY A 283 -4.72 30.39 -6.52
N GLY A 284 -3.73 29.49 -6.58
CA GLY A 284 -3.54 28.56 -7.70
C GLY A 284 -2.76 29.07 -8.92
N GLN A 285 -2.17 30.27 -8.88
CA GLN A 285 -1.26 30.76 -9.92
C GLN A 285 0.15 30.87 -9.38
N LEU A 286 1.11 30.21 -10.05
CA LEU A 286 2.53 30.33 -9.74
C LEU A 286 3.03 31.74 -10.13
N PRO A 287 3.94 32.33 -9.36
CA PRO A 287 4.65 33.53 -9.80
C PRO A 287 5.38 33.30 -11.12
N GLU A 288 5.39 34.29 -12.01
CA GLU A 288 6.08 34.25 -13.31
C GLU A 288 7.61 34.00 -13.19
N ALA A 289 8.17 34.25 -12.00
CA ALA A 289 9.58 34.01 -11.66
C ALA A 289 9.89 32.56 -11.21
N SER A 290 8.89 31.69 -11.04
CA SER A 290 9.11 30.33 -10.59
C SER A 290 9.68 29.43 -11.70
N PRO A 291 10.49 28.41 -11.35
CA PRO A 291 11.04 27.49 -12.34
C PRO A 291 9.97 26.81 -13.19
N SER A 292 10.22 26.64 -14.49
CA SER A 292 9.27 26.04 -15.43
C SER A 292 8.80 24.64 -15.00
N TRP A 293 9.68 23.84 -14.38
CA TRP A 293 9.35 22.50 -13.91
C TRP A 293 8.37 22.46 -12.74
N CYS A 294 8.05 23.57 -12.07
CA CYS A 294 7.05 23.58 -11.00
C CYS A 294 5.63 23.28 -11.51
N TYR A 295 5.33 23.59 -12.77
CA TYR A 295 4.06 23.26 -13.42
C TYR A 295 4.02 21.82 -13.94
N ALA A 296 5.17 21.15 -14.06
CA ALA A 296 5.26 19.84 -14.65
C ALA A 296 4.37 18.80 -13.94
N PRO A 297 3.79 17.85 -14.67
CA PRO A 297 3.26 16.64 -14.09
C PRO A 297 4.41 15.68 -13.74
N PHE A 298 4.19 14.84 -12.72
CA PHE A 298 5.19 13.86 -12.28
C PHE A 298 4.50 12.71 -11.55
N GLU A 299 4.89 11.48 -11.87
CA GLU A 299 4.28 10.28 -11.29
C GLU A 299 5.11 9.70 -10.14
N PRO A 300 4.76 9.94 -8.86
CA PRO A 300 5.48 9.38 -7.71
C PRO A 300 5.30 7.86 -7.57
N GLU A 301 4.25 7.32 -8.20
CA GLU A 301 3.95 5.89 -8.16
C GLU A 301 4.42 5.15 -9.43
N GLY A 302 5.34 5.74 -10.19
CA GLY A 302 5.76 5.31 -11.52
C GLY A 302 6.55 4.00 -11.61
N ILE A 303 7.02 3.68 -12.81
CA ILE A 303 7.54 2.36 -13.21
C ILE A 303 8.84 2.05 -12.47
N LEU A 304 9.82 2.95 -12.54
CA LEU A 304 11.16 2.71 -11.97
C LEU A 304 11.09 2.55 -10.44
N SER A 305 10.36 3.45 -9.78
CA SER A 305 10.10 3.39 -8.34
C SER A 305 9.26 2.20 -7.90
N SER A 306 8.54 1.53 -8.81
CA SER A 306 7.82 0.29 -8.49
C SER A 306 8.76 -0.92 -8.32
N LEU A 307 10.00 -0.85 -8.83
CA LEU A 307 11.01 -1.89 -8.61
C LEU A 307 11.41 -2.00 -7.14
N THR A 308 11.78 -0.86 -6.53
CA THR A 308 12.14 -0.79 -5.11
C THR A 308 10.91 -0.96 -4.20
N ALA A 309 9.72 -0.54 -4.63
CA ALA A 309 8.48 -0.88 -3.94
C ALA A 309 8.22 -2.40 -3.91
N SER A 310 8.56 -3.12 -4.99
CA SER A 310 8.49 -4.59 -5.03
C SER A 310 9.47 -5.24 -4.06
N VAL A 311 10.67 -4.67 -3.91
CA VAL A 311 11.64 -5.12 -2.91
C VAL A 311 11.10 -4.95 -1.49
N ALA A 312 10.40 -3.85 -1.17
CA ALA A 312 9.74 -3.69 0.14
C ALA A 312 8.68 -4.77 0.41
N CYS A 313 7.95 -5.20 -0.63
CA CYS A 313 7.03 -6.33 -0.54
C CYS A 313 7.76 -7.65 -0.28
N VAL A 314 8.89 -7.90 -0.95
CA VAL A 314 9.75 -9.08 -0.70
C VAL A 314 10.35 -9.05 0.71
N ILE A 315 10.71 -7.88 1.25
CA ILE A 315 11.14 -7.74 2.64
C ILE A 315 10.01 -8.17 3.59
N GLY A 316 8.78 -7.71 3.35
CA GLY A 316 7.61 -8.15 4.11
C GLY A 316 7.38 -9.66 4.02
N LEU A 317 7.62 -10.27 2.84
CA LEU A 317 7.55 -11.72 2.65
C LEU A 317 8.51 -12.46 3.59
N GLN A 318 9.74 -11.97 3.77
CA GLN A 318 10.71 -12.56 4.71
C GLN A 318 10.19 -12.53 6.16
N TYR A 319 9.51 -11.46 6.58
CA TYR A 319 8.88 -11.42 7.90
C TYR A 319 7.78 -12.46 8.05
N GLY A 320 7.01 -12.70 6.98
CA GLY A 320 6.00 -13.76 6.93
C GLY A 320 6.59 -15.18 6.97
N HIS A 321 7.77 -15.40 6.39
CA HIS A 321 8.49 -16.67 6.52
C HIS A 321 8.90 -16.94 7.96
N ILE A 322 9.51 -15.95 8.62
CA ILE A 322 9.84 -16.03 10.06
C ILE A 322 8.59 -16.37 10.89
N LEU A 323 7.44 -15.74 10.58
CA LEU A 323 6.17 -15.98 11.25
C LEU A 323 5.66 -17.42 11.08
N THR A 324 5.80 -17.98 9.88
CA THR A 324 5.22 -19.28 9.52
C THR A 324 6.11 -20.47 9.89
N GLU A 325 7.40 -20.25 10.12
CA GLU A 325 8.42 -21.29 10.34
C GLU A 325 8.86 -21.42 11.78
N LEU A 326 9.17 -20.30 12.43
CA LEU A 326 9.55 -20.31 13.82
C LEU A 326 8.29 -20.46 14.67
N GLN A 327 8.30 -21.34 15.66
CA GLN A 327 7.17 -21.52 16.57
C GLN A 327 7.27 -20.60 17.80
N GLY A 328 8.49 -20.29 18.25
CA GLY A 328 8.75 -19.46 19.43
C GLY A 328 8.52 -17.97 19.20
N HIS A 329 7.78 -17.31 20.11
CA HIS A 329 7.58 -15.85 20.08
C HIS A 329 8.90 -15.09 20.22
N LYS A 330 9.80 -15.55 21.09
CA LYS A 330 11.12 -14.92 21.32
C LYS A 330 11.99 -14.96 20.07
N ASP A 331 12.05 -16.12 19.40
CA ASP A 331 12.87 -16.28 18.20
C ASP A 331 12.35 -15.43 17.04
N ARG A 332 11.02 -15.35 16.87
CA ARG A 332 10.39 -14.46 15.88
C ARG A 332 10.80 -13.00 16.12
N LEU A 333 10.64 -12.53 17.35
CA LEU A 333 10.94 -11.15 17.73
C LEU A 333 12.43 -10.84 17.61
N CYS A 334 13.31 -11.78 17.97
CA CYS A 334 14.76 -11.60 17.84
C CYS A 334 15.16 -11.43 16.37
N ASN A 335 14.69 -12.34 15.49
CA ASN A 335 15.00 -12.27 14.06
C ASN A 335 14.41 -11.03 13.37
N TRP A 336 13.15 -10.69 13.66
CA TRP A 336 12.55 -9.47 13.13
C TRP A 336 13.25 -8.21 13.63
N SER A 337 13.57 -8.13 14.92
CA SER A 337 14.27 -6.96 15.49
C SER A 337 15.66 -6.82 14.88
N PHE A 338 16.40 -7.91 14.74
CA PHE A 338 17.71 -7.92 14.09
C PHE A 338 17.61 -7.42 12.64
N LEU A 339 16.67 -7.95 11.85
CA LEU A 339 16.48 -7.55 10.46
C LEU A 339 16.05 -6.07 10.33
N SER A 340 15.15 -5.60 11.19
CA SER A 340 14.74 -4.21 11.27
C SER A 340 15.92 -3.28 11.58
N VAL A 341 16.72 -3.59 12.60
CA VAL A 341 17.87 -2.77 12.98
C VAL A 341 18.91 -2.75 11.86
N LEU A 342 19.16 -3.88 11.21
CA LEU A 342 20.08 -3.97 10.08
C LEU A 342 19.65 -3.05 8.93
N PHE A 343 18.38 -3.08 8.54
CA PHE A 343 17.86 -2.19 7.49
C PHE A 343 17.84 -0.72 7.90
N LEU A 344 17.56 -0.42 9.16
CA LEU A 344 17.60 0.96 9.66
C LEU A 344 19.01 1.54 9.58
N VAL A 345 20.01 0.77 10.03
CA VAL A 345 21.43 1.16 9.99
C VAL A 345 21.89 1.32 8.54
N LEU A 346 21.62 0.34 7.68
CA LEU A 346 22.04 0.39 6.26
C LEU A 346 21.36 1.54 5.51
N GLY A 347 20.05 1.72 5.69
CA GLY A 347 19.29 2.80 5.06
C GLY A 347 19.75 4.19 5.53
N SER A 348 20.02 4.34 6.83
CA SER A 348 20.54 5.60 7.38
C SER A 348 21.97 5.87 6.90
N LEU A 349 22.81 4.84 6.79
CA LEU A 349 24.16 4.97 6.24
C LEU A 349 24.12 5.44 4.78
N LEU A 350 23.26 4.85 3.94
CA LEU A 350 23.08 5.30 2.55
C LEU A 350 22.56 6.74 2.46
N ALA A 351 21.70 7.15 3.39
CA ALA A 351 21.25 8.54 3.48
C ALA A 351 22.41 9.50 3.82
N LEU A 352 23.30 9.10 4.73
CA LEU A 352 24.52 9.86 5.05
C LEU A 352 25.53 9.90 3.90
N LEU A 353 25.60 8.83 3.09
CA LEU A 353 26.46 8.74 1.92
C LEU A 353 25.92 9.51 0.70
N GLY A 354 24.78 10.19 0.83
CA GLY A 354 24.25 11.10 -0.19
C GLY A 354 23.09 10.57 -1.02
N ILE A 355 22.53 9.39 -0.72
CA ILE A 355 21.26 8.93 -1.34
C ILE A 355 20.09 9.46 -0.49
N PRO A 356 19.42 10.56 -0.87
CA PRO A 356 18.41 11.20 -0.03
C PRO A 356 17.23 10.28 0.24
N LEU A 357 16.60 10.44 1.41
CA LEU A 357 15.32 9.80 1.70
C LEU A 357 14.25 10.49 0.84
N ASN A 358 13.90 9.87 -0.28
CA ASN A 358 12.93 10.41 -1.23
C ASN A 358 11.85 9.37 -1.54
N LYS A 359 10.60 9.72 -1.20
CA LYS A 359 9.40 8.91 -1.43
C LYS A 359 9.05 8.82 -2.92
N SER A 360 9.04 9.96 -3.61
CA SER A 360 8.63 10.08 -5.01
C SER A 360 9.47 9.21 -5.94
N LEU A 361 10.78 9.14 -5.69
CA LEU A 361 11.71 8.26 -6.42
C LEU A 361 11.78 6.84 -5.83
N TYR A 362 11.17 6.62 -4.67
CA TYR A 362 11.30 5.41 -3.85
C TYR A 362 12.76 4.94 -3.77
N THR A 363 13.63 5.85 -3.31
CA THR A 363 15.07 5.62 -3.16
C THR A 363 15.37 4.41 -2.27
N ILE A 364 16.52 3.77 -2.48
CA ILE A 364 16.91 2.58 -1.69
C ILE A 364 17.07 2.92 -0.20
N SER A 365 17.64 4.09 0.13
CA SER A 365 17.72 4.56 1.52
C SER A 365 16.32 4.70 2.14
N TYR A 366 15.38 5.32 1.44
CA TYR A 366 13.98 5.44 1.85
C TYR A 366 13.31 4.07 2.03
N MET A 367 13.44 3.17 1.06
CA MET A 367 12.89 1.82 1.11
C MET A 367 13.38 1.05 2.35
N LEU A 368 14.68 1.11 2.65
CA LEU A 368 15.27 0.39 3.77
C LEU A 368 14.81 0.98 5.12
N VAL A 369 14.85 2.31 5.26
CA VAL A 369 14.40 2.99 6.50
C VAL A 369 12.91 2.74 6.75
N THR A 370 12.07 2.85 5.72
CA THR A 370 10.62 2.64 5.87
C THR A 370 10.26 1.17 6.09
N SER A 371 10.98 0.23 5.46
CA SER A 371 10.82 -1.21 5.75
C SER A 371 11.25 -1.56 7.17
N ALA A 372 12.32 -0.94 7.68
CA ALA A 372 12.75 -1.10 9.06
C ALA A 372 11.68 -0.61 10.04
N ALA A 373 11.14 0.59 9.81
CA ALA A 373 10.06 1.16 10.61
C ALA A 373 8.79 0.31 10.58
N ALA A 374 8.42 -0.23 9.41
CA ALA A 374 7.32 -1.18 9.27
C ALA A 374 7.57 -2.46 10.09
N GLY A 375 8.78 -3.02 10.02
CA GLY A 375 9.17 -4.20 10.80
C GLY A 375 9.15 -3.96 12.33
N ILE A 376 9.65 -2.81 12.80
CA ILE A 376 9.59 -2.43 14.22
C ILE A 376 8.14 -2.28 14.67
N THR A 377 7.33 -1.58 13.88
CA THR A 377 5.90 -1.41 14.15
C THR A 377 5.18 -2.76 14.21
N PHE A 378 5.50 -3.67 13.29
CA PHE A 378 4.94 -5.02 13.28
C PHE A 378 5.36 -5.80 14.54
N CYS A 379 6.62 -5.71 14.98
CA CYS A 379 7.08 -6.34 16.23
C CYS A 379 6.31 -5.83 17.46
N ILE A 380 6.12 -4.50 17.55
CA ILE A 380 5.38 -3.88 18.65
C ILE A 380 3.94 -4.37 18.65
N LEU A 381 3.24 -4.31 17.50
CA LEU A 381 1.86 -4.77 17.41
C LEU A 381 1.72 -6.27 17.67
N TYR A 382 2.69 -7.08 17.24
CA TYR A 382 2.73 -8.51 17.54
C TYR A 382 2.85 -8.77 19.04
N LEU A 383 3.74 -8.06 19.74
CA LEU A 383 3.87 -8.14 21.19
C LEU A 383 2.58 -7.74 21.91
N LEU A 384 1.98 -6.61 21.54
CA LEU A 384 0.78 -6.10 22.19
C LEU A 384 -0.43 -7.02 21.97
N VAL A 385 -0.66 -7.45 20.73
CA VAL A 385 -1.89 -8.16 20.34
C VAL A 385 -1.78 -9.67 20.53
N ASP A 386 -0.70 -10.30 20.05
CA ASP A 386 -0.58 -11.75 19.99
C ASP A 386 0.13 -12.34 21.23
N VAL A 387 1.01 -11.57 21.91
CA VAL A 387 1.72 -12.02 23.12
C VAL A 387 1.02 -11.57 24.40
N TYR A 388 0.78 -10.26 24.57
CA TYR A 388 0.12 -9.70 25.76
C TYR A 388 -1.41 -9.77 25.71
N GLY A 389 -2.00 -10.11 24.56
CA GLY A 389 -3.43 -10.35 24.43
C GLY A 389 -4.31 -9.09 24.48
N TRP A 390 -3.78 -7.89 24.16
CA TRP A 390 -4.53 -6.62 24.16
C TRP A 390 -5.50 -6.47 22.97
N ARG A 391 -6.12 -7.57 22.55
CA ARG A 391 -7.00 -7.62 21.38
C ARG A 391 -8.24 -6.76 21.52
N ARG A 392 -8.76 -6.55 22.74
CA ARG A 392 -9.93 -5.70 22.98
C ARG A 392 -9.64 -4.23 22.66
N LEU A 393 -8.47 -3.73 23.04
CA LEU A 393 -8.05 -2.35 22.75
C LEU A 393 -7.80 -2.16 21.25
N ALA A 394 -7.25 -3.18 20.59
CA ALA A 394 -6.96 -3.15 19.16
C ALA A 394 -8.17 -3.49 18.26
N PHE A 395 -9.37 -3.72 18.81
CA PHE A 395 -10.54 -4.20 18.05
C PHE A 395 -10.90 -3.28 16.87
N GLY A 396 -10.87 -1.96 17.08
CA GLY A 396 -11.16 -0.99 16.02
C GLY A 396 -10.17 -1.08 14.86
N LEU A 397 -8.87 -1.14 15.17
CA LEU A 397 -7.82 -1.32 14.17
C LEU A 397 -7.90 -2.70 13.50
N GLU A 398 -8.18 -3.77 14.24
CA GLU A 398 -8.39 -5.11 13.67
C GLU A 398 -9.54 -5.09 12.64
N TRP A 399 -10.66 -4.43 12.97
CA TRP A 399 -11.80 -4.29 12.07
C TRP A 399 -11.43 -3.49 10.81
N MET A 400 -10.78 -2.34 10.97
CA MET A 400 -10.32 -1.52 9.85
C MET A 400 -9.39 -2.31 8.92
N GLY A 401 -8.50 -3.14 9.47
CA GLY A 401 -7.60 -3.97 8.68
C GLY A 401 -8.31 -5.04 7.86
N LYS A 402 -9.32 -5.70 8.43
CA LYS A 402 -10.14 -6.70 7.74
C LYS A 402 -10.91 -6.13 6.57
N HIS A 403 -11.29 -4.84 6.64
CA HIS A 403 -12.03 -4.09 5.62
C HIS A 403 -11.18 -3.05 4.89
N SER A 404 -9.85 -3.19 4.92
CA SER A 404 -8.90 -2.18 4.42
C SER A 404 -9.17 -1.72 2.99
N LEU A 405 -9.40 -2.64 2.05
CA LEU A 405 -9.67 -2.28 0.64
C LEU A 405 -10.96 -1.46 0.50
N SER A 406 -12.02 -1.84 1.20
CA SER A 406 -13.31 -1.12 1.15
C SER A 406 -13.17 0.29 1.72
N ILE A 407 -12.45 0.45 2.84
CA ILE A 407 -12.20 1.77 3.43
C ILE A 407 -11.33 2.61 2.49
N PHE A 408 -10.29 2.03 1.88
CA PHE A 408 -9.46 2.72 0.89
C PHE A 408 -10.27 3.29 -0.28
N ILE A 409 -11.18 2.48 -0.85
CA ILE A 409 -12.08 2.92 -1.93
C ILE A 409 -12.93 4.09 -1.47
N LEU A 410 -13.59 3.95 -0.31
CA LEU A 410 -14.51 4.95 0.22
C LEU A 410 -13.84 6.30 0.51
N VAL A 411 -12.58 6.27 0.99
CA VAL A 411 -11.78 7.47 1.28
C VAL A 411 -11.28 8.10 -0.01
N THR A 412 -10.62 7.32 -0.89
CA THR A 412 -10.01 7.84 -2.12
C THR A 412 -11.04 8.43 -3.08
N SER A 413 -12.24 7.84 -3.13
CA SER A 413 -13.33 8.30 -3.98
C SER A 413 -14.14 9.45 -3.37
N ASN A 414 -13.74 10.01 -2.22
CA ASN A 414 -14.49 11.00 -1.46
C ASN A 414 -15.94 10.60 -1.14
N LEU A 415 -16.31 9.32 -1.26
CA LEU A 415 -17.68 8.86 -1.06
C LEU A 415 -18.15 9.08 0.38
N ILE A 416 -17.24 8.97 1.35
CA ILE A 416 -17.52 9.28 2.75
C ILE A 416 -17.84 10.76 2.91
N VAL A 417 -17.04 11.63 2.28
CA VAL A 417 -17.25 13.09 2.33
C VAL A 417 -18.57 13.44 1.70
N ILE A 418 -18.88 12.90 0.52
CA ILE A 418 -20.14 13.10 -0.19
C ILE A 418 -21.31 12.62 0.67
N ALA A 419 -21.22 11.43 1.25
CA ALA A 419 -22.28 10.89 2.10
C ALA A 419 -22.52 11.77 3.33
N VAL A 420 -21.47 12.22 4.02
CA VAL A 420 -21.58 13.06 5.22
C VAL A 420 -22.05 14.48 4.89
N GLN A 421 -21.51 15.10 3.84
CA GLN A 421 -21.90 16.44 3.39
C GLN A 421 -23.27 16.46 2.71
N GLY A 422 -23.71 15.35 2.14
CA GLY A 422 -25.01 15.21 1.49
C GLY A 422 -26.19 15.35 2.45
N PHE A 423 -25.97 15.11 3.75
CA PHE A 423 -26.95 15.45 4.78
C PHE A 423 -26.85 16.94 5.13
N TYR A 424 -27.88 17.70 4.78
CA TYR A 424 -27.98 19.12 5.07
C TYR A 424 -29.33 19.50 5.65
N TRP A 425 -29.37 20.61 6.40
CA TRP A 425 -30.59 21.13 7.01
C TRP A 425 -31.11 22.34 6.26
N LYS A 426 -32.31 22.23 5.67
CA LYS A 426 -33.03 23.24 4.86
C LYS A 426 -32.31 23.66 3.58
N ALA A 427 -31.03 23.98 3.64
CA ALA A 427 -30.24 24.46 2.51
C ALA A 427 -28.86 23.76 2.43
N PRO A 428 -28.31 23.54 1.22
CA PRO A 428 -27.10 22.73 1.01
C PRO A 428 -25.84 23.23 1.73
N HIS A 429 -25.77 24.53 2.03
CA HIS A 429 -24.65 25.12 2.77
C HIS A 429 -24.65 24.77 4.27
N ASN A 430 -25.80 24.37 4.83
CA ASN A 430 -25.93 23.92 6.22
C ASN A 430 -25.79 22.41 6.31
N ASN A 431 -24.66 21.89 5.84
CA ASN A 431 -24.36 20.46 5.95
C ASN A 431 -23.92 20.07 7.37
N ILE A 432 -23.92 18.76 7.66
CA ILE A 432 -23.51 18.21 8.96
C ILE A 432 -22.12 18.72 9.37
N ILE A 433 -21.19 18.83 8.42
CA ILE A 433 -19.82 19.31 8.71
C ILE A 433 -19.86 20.76 9.18
N TYR A 434 -20.59 21.64 8.50
CA TYR A 434 -20.74 23.04 8.88
C TYR A 434 -21.38 23.16 10.27
N TRP A 435 -22.36 22.32 10.59
CA TRP A 435 -22.95 22.26 11.92
C TRP A 435 -21.93 21.86 13.00
N ILE A 436 -21.15 20.80 12.76
CA ILE A 436 -20.09 20.34 13.69
C ILE A 436 -19.04 21.43 13.89
N VAL A 437 -18.51 22.01 12.81
CA VAL A 437 -17.46 23.05 12.89
C VAL A 437 -17.95 24.29 13.62
N SER A 438 -19.18 24.73 13.34
CA SER A 438 -19.75 25.91 14.00
C SER A 438 -20.01 25.72 15.50
N HIS A 439 -20.34 24.50 15.95
CA HIS A 439 -20.74 24.24 17.34
C HIS A 439 -19.62 23.64 18.21
N VAL A 440 -18.66 22.91 17.62
CA VAL A 440 -17.62 22.16 18.35
C VAL A 440 -16.25 22.83 18.26
N VAL A 441 -15.92 23.46 17.12
CA VAL A 441 -14.57 24.02 16.88
C VAL A 441 -14.50 25.52 17.17
N LYS A 442 -15.61 26.24 16.98
CA LYS A 442 -15.70 27.69 17.22
C LYS A 442 -16.22 28.08 18.62
N LYS A 443 -16.39 27.10 19.51
CA LYS A 443 -16.56 27.31 20.95
C LYS A 443 -15.24 26.97 21.63
#